data_AF-I3IME4-F1
#
_entry.id   AF-I3IME4-F1
#
_cell.length_a   1.000
_cell.length_b   1.000
_cell.length_c   1.000
_cell.angle_alpha   90.00
_cell.angle_beta   90.00
_cell.angle_gamma   90.00
#
_symmetry.space_group_name_H-M   'P 1'
#
loop_
_entity.id
_entity.type
_entity.pdbx_description
1 polymer ?
#
loop_
_entity_poly.entity_id
_entity_poly.type
_entity_poly.pdbx_seq_one_letter_code
_entity_poly.pdbx_strand_id
1 'polypeptide(L)' 'MTDTDLLIESRFLEMMMKKSGQERLKMGFSMFDMARKQVMASIKMDNPQSSQKDIKRESFPVVMYHCTDKHFLK' A
#
# COMPACT_ATOMS: atom_id res chain seq x y z
N MET A 1 9.55 -14.52 -4.76
CA MET A 1 10.00 -13.16 -5.16
C MET A 1 11.16 -13.33 -6.13
N THR A 2 11.02 -13.01 -7.42
CA THR A 2 12.02 -13.39 -8.45
C THR A 2 13.36 -12.67 -8.31
N ASP A 3 13.36 -11.46 -7.76
CA ASP A 3 14.55 -10.62 -7.58
C ASP A 3 15.18 -10.75 -6.18
N THR A 4 14.75 -11.72 -5.38
CA THR A 4 15.21 -11.89 -3.99
C THR A 4 15.88 -13.25 -3.84
N ASP A 5 17.04 -13.24 -3.16
CA ASP A 5 17.75 -14.47 -2.82
C ASP A 5 16.88 -15.40 -1.94
N LEU A 6 16.95 -16.71 -2.21
CA LEU A 6 16.11 -17.72 -1.54
C LEU A 6 16.31 -17.77 -0.02
N LEU A 7 17.53 -17.46 0.47
CA LEU A 7 17.82 -17.40 1.90
C LEU A 7 17.11 -16.21 2.57
N ILE A 8 17.02 -15.09 1.85
CA ILE A 8 16.31 -13.91 2.32
C ILE A 8 14.80 -14.14 2.30
N GLU A 9 14.27 -14.75 1.24
CA GLU A 9 12.85 -15.09 1.14
C GLU A 9 12.42 -16.06 2.26
N SER A 10 13.19 -17.13 2.49
CA SER A 10 12.88 -18.10 3.56
C SER A 10 12.91 -17.47 4.95
N ARG A 11 13.91 -16.64 5.26
CA ARG A 11 14.00 -15.93 6.54
C ARG A 11 12.86 -14.93 6.72
N PHE A 12 12.47 -14.24 5.66
CA PHE A 12 11.32 -13.34 5.68
C PHE A 12 10.02 -14.09 6.00
N LEU A 13 9.77 -15.21 5.33
CA LEU A 13 8.60 -16.06 5.58
C LEU A 13 8.57 -16.58 7.01
N GLU A 14 9.71 -17.03 7.55
CA GLU A 14 9.81 -17.49 8.94
C GLU A 14 9.42 -16.37 9.93
N MET A 15 9.93 -15.16 9.74
CA MET A 15 9.59 -14.00 10.57
C MET A 15 8.11 -13.63 10.46
N MET A 16 7.52 -13.75 9.27
CA MET A 16 6.10 -13.50 9.05
C MET A 16 5.21 -14.56 9.72
N MET A 17 5.64 -15.82 9.78
CA MET A 17 4.89 -16.89 10.44
C MET A 17 4.91 -16.81 11.96
N LYS A 18 5.89 -16.10 12.56
CA LYS A 18 5.91 -15.79 13.99
C LYS A 18 4.83 -14.77 14.41
N LYS A 19 4.21 -14.08 13.45
CA LYS A 19 3.14 -13.11 13.70
C LYS A 19 1.77 -13.76 13.58
N SER A 20 0.82 -13.31 14.38
CA SER A 20 -0.59 -13.70 14.26
C SER A 20 -1.19 -13.23 12.93
N GLY A 21 -2.27 -13.88 12.49
CA GLY A 21 -3.02 -13.44 11.31
C GLY A 21 -3.48 -11.98 11.41
N GLN A 22 -3.93 -11.55 12.59
CA GLN A 22 -4.36 -10.17 12.83
C GLN A 22 -3.21 -9.17 12.68
N GLU A 23 -2.02 -9.48 13.17
CA GLU A 23 -0.84 -8.61 13.02
C GLU A 23 -0.41 -8.50 11.55
N ARG A 24 -0.44 -9.60 10.81
CA ARG A 24 -0.16 -9.58 9.36
C ARG A 24 -1.16 -8.71 8.59
N LEU A 25 -2.44 -8.78 8.94
CA LEU A 25 -3.47 -7.91 8.37
C LEU A 25 -3.25 -6.43 8.73
N LYS A 26 -2.93 -6.13 10.00
CA LYS A 26 -2.59 -4.77 10.43
C LYS A 26 -1.40 -4.20 9.67
N MET A 27 -0.38 -5.01 9.40
CA MET A 27 0.77 -4.60 8.58
C MET A 27 0.36 -4.24 7.15
N GLY A 28 -0.53 -5.01 6.54
CA GLY A 28 -1.10 -4.68 5.23
C GLY A 28 -1.87 -3.36 5.25
N PHE A 29 -2.72 -3.15 6.26
CA PHE A 29 -3.49 -1.91 6.42
C PHE A 29 -2.60 -0.70 6.72
N SER A 30 -1.51 -0.86 7.48
CA SER A 30 -0.60 0.24 7.76
C SER A 30 0.15 0.70 6.51
N MET A 31 0.52 -0.23 5.61
CA MET A 31 1.12 0.15 4.33
C MET A 31 0.11 0.87 3.43
N PHE A 32 -1.14 0.41 3.39
CA PHE A 32 -2.22 1.08 2.67
C PHE A 32 -2.46 2.51 3.19
N ASP A 33 -2.52 2.69 4.51
CA ASP A 33 -2.70 4.00 5.13
C ASP A 33 -1.51 4.93 4.84
N MET A 34 -0.29 4.41 4.88
CA MET A 34 0.92 5.15 4.50
C MET A 34 0.88 5.60 3.04
N ALA A 35 0.58 4.68 2.11
CA ALA A 35 0.47 4.99 0.68
C ALA A 35 -0.60 6.06 0.43
N ARG A 36 -1.77 5.92 1.06
CA ARG A 36 -2.85 6.92 0.99
C ARG A 36 -2.39 8.29 1.47
N LYS A 37 -1.66 8.36 2.59
CA LYS A 37 -1.13 9.62 3.13
C LYS A 37 -0.12 10.26 2.19
N GLN A 38 0.73 9.48 1.55
CA GLN A 38 1.70 9.98 0.56
C GLN A 38 0.98 10.63 -0.64
N VAL A 39 -0.03 9.97 -1.19
CA VAL A 39 -0.84 10.51 -2.30
C VAL A 39 -1.56 11.80 -1.88
N MET A 40 -2.14 11.83 -0.68
CA MET A 40 -2.78 13.05 -0.17
C MET A 40 -1.78 14.19 0.02
N ALA A 41 -0.55 13.89 0.43
CA ALA A 41 0.49 14.88 0.60
C ALA A 41 0.94 15.46 -0.75
N SER A 42 1.12 14.62 -1.78
CA SER A 42 1.50 15.09 -3.12
C SER A 42 0.45 16.01 -3.73
N ILE A 43 -0.84 15.65 -3.62
CA ILE A 43 -1.96 16.50 -4.10
C ILE A 43 -1.93 17.89 -3.43
N LYS A 44 -1.67 17.92 -2.11
CA LYS A 44 -1.57 19.19 -1.37
C LYS A 44 -0.33 19.99 -1.73
N MET A 45 0.78 19.34 -2.09
CA MET A 45 1.98 20.04 -2.56
C MET A 45 1.72 20.71 -3.91
N ASP A 46 1.06 20.00 -4.82
CA ASP A 46 0.76 20.51 -6.16
C ASP A 46 -0.32 21.60 -6.14
N ASN A 47 -1.31 21.46 -5.24
CA ASN A 47 -2.36 22.46 -5.03
C ASN A 47 -2.64 22.67 -3.53
N PRO A 48 -1.98 23.66 -2.88
CA PRO A 48 -2.14 23.92 -1.45
C PRO A 48 -3.55 24.35 -1.02
N GLN A 49 -4.38 24.84 -1.94
CA GLN A 49 -5.76 25.29 -1.68
C GLN A 49 -6.81 24.20 -1.99
N SER A 50 -6.36 22.99 -2.31
CA SER A 50 -7.26 21.87 -2.62
C SER A 50 -8.18 21.56 -1.44
N SER A 51 -9.50 21.52 -1.72
CA SER A 51 -10.49 21.17 -0.70
C SER A 51 -10.44 19.67 -0.40
N GLN A 52 -11.01 19.25 0.74
CA GLN A 52 -11.13 17.81 1.02
C GLN A 52 -11.92 17.05 -0.04
N LYS A 53 -12.83 17.71 -0.77
CA LYS A 53 -13.59 17.09 -1.86
C LYS A 53 -12.71 16.83 -3.08
N ASP A 54 -11.81 17.76 -3.37
CA ASP A 54 -10.87 17.66 -4.49
C ASP A 54 -9.81 16.58 -4.21
N ILE A 55 -9.26 16.57 -3.00
CA ILE A 55 -8.32 15.53 -2.56
C ILE A 55 -8.95 14.13 -2.64
N LYS A 56 -10.22 13.97 -2.24
CA LYS A 56 -10.92 12.68 -2.36
C LYS A 56 -11.13 12.28 -3.82
N ARG A 57 -11.50 13.23 -4.68
CA ARG A 57 -11.71 12.99 -6.11
C ARG A 57 -10.42 12.57 -6.81
N GLU A 58 -9.30 13.20 -6.47
CA GLU A 58 -8.00 12.96 -7.09
C GLU A 58 -7.29 11.73 -6.50
N SER A 59 -7.43 11.45 -5.21
CA SER A 59 -6.80 10.26 -4.58
C SER A 59 -7.51 8.95 -4.92
N PHE A 60 -8.82 8.97 -5.19
CA PHE A 60 -9.62 7.76 -5.47
C PHE A 60 -9.06 6.90 -6.62
N PRO A 61 -8.77 7.44 -7.82
CA PRO A 61 -8.17 6.64 -8.88
C PRO A 61 -6.77 6.15 -8.50
N VAL A 62 -5.90 6.99 -7.94
CA VAL A 62 -4.51 6.59 -7.61
C VAL A 62 -4.46 5.42 -6.61
N VAL A 63 -5.32 5.46 -5.60
CA VAL A 63 -5.36 4.41 -4.56
C VAL A 63 -6.05 3.13 -5.04
N MET A 64 -7.00 3.22 -5.98
CA MET A 64 -7.76 2.05 -6.46
C MET A 64 -7.12 1.34 -7.66
N TYR A 65 -6.51 2.06 -8.60
CA TYR A 65 -5.92 1.45 -9.80
C TYR A 65 -4.73 0.53 -9.46
N HIS A 66 -3.98 0.83 -8.40
CA HIS A 66 -2.92 -0.05 -7.88
C HIS A 66 -3.45 -1.30 -7.16
N CYS A 67 -4.73 -1.33 -6.78
CA CYS A 67 -5.36 -2.50 -6.17
C CYS A 67 -5.96 -3.46 -7.23
N THR A 68 -6.22 -2.95 -8.44
CA THR A 68 -6.79 -3.71 -9.56
C THR A 68 -5.75 -4.17 -10.58
N ASP A 69 -4.49 -4.30 -10.18
CA ASP A 69 -3.49 -4.88 -11.08
C ASP A 69 -3.90 -6.34 -11.38
N LYS A 70 -4.12 -6.61 -12.67
CA LYS A 70 -4.89 -7.75 -13.22
C LYS A 70 -4.18 -9.10 -13.10
N HIS A 71 -3.27 -9.26 -12.14
CA HIS A 71 -2.44 -10.45 -11.97
C HIS A 71 -2.76 -11.27 -10.71
N PHE A 72 -3.77 -10.89 -9.92
CA PHE A 72 -4.19 -11.66 -8.73
C PHE A 72 -5.30 -12.70 -9.00
N LEU A 73 -5.74 -12.83 -10.25
CA LEU A 73 -6.75 -13.81 -10.71
C LEU A 73 -6.21 -14.56 -11.94
N LYS A 74 -5.14 -15.33 -11.76
CA LYS A 74 -4.77 -16.45 -12.62
C LYS A 74 -4.10 -17.52 -11.79
#